data_AF-A0A7S2V527-F1
#
_entry.id   AF-A0A7S2V527-F1
#
_cell.length_a   1.000
_cell.length_b   1.000
_cell.length_c   1.000
_cell.angle_alpha   90.00
_cell.angle_beta   90.00
_cell.angle_gamma   90.00
#
_symmetry.space_group_name_H-M   'P 1'
#
loop_
_entity.id
_entity.type
_entity.pdbx_description
1 polymer ?
#
loop_
_entity_poly.entity_id
_entity_poly.type
_entity_poly.pdbx_seq_one_letter_code
_entity_poly.pdbx_strand_id
1 'polypeptide(L)'
;EAHDVRLDVAGPTLIKAQGLSQNIRAAAMDIANLRTGSEEILVDDRVVPALLGRGGSNLQQLEKDYGVGINLNRMHGTVTVAGQVEGLQGAADAIRTILQMNKEKDVELGLSGPHVTTYLMADRGKHITGLQRESGARIQLQRQGGPDAPASLIITGATYKVDKAVEMLNRTLAELEGRTLEVGPLDPDTMKAVIGRGGQNIKQIREKTGASVDLHWAQRCVKVVSDVEEKAQQAKAMVEEIVERNQHMELFLGADVCIALRTNKGKAVRDAVCEALTPQEKSAAEPAPPPAAAAAAEDKEADKDSKPEEEGAAETPKDEGAESNKDGGKKEEKGQGPKKEEKKR
;
A
#
# COMPACT_ATOMS: atom_id res chain seq x y z
N GLU A 1 27.14 34.45 34.33
CA GLU A 1 28.47 34.79 34.90
C GLU A 1 29.09 36.08 34.34
N ALA A 2 28.59 36.65 33.23
CA ALA A 2 29.24 37.79 32.58
C ALA A 2 29.23 39.13 33.37
N HIS A 3 28.37 39.29 34.38
CA HIS A 3 28.15 40.60 35.03
C HIS A 3 28.34 40.61 36.56
N ASP A 4 28.74 39.49 37.19
CA ASP A 4 28.83 39.37 38.66
C ASP A 4 27.54 39.84 39.39
N VAL A 5 26.39 39.54 38.79
CA VAL A 5 25.05 39.83 39.31
C VAL A 5 24.40 38.51 39.71
N ARG A 6 23.82 38.48 40.92
CA ARG A 6 22.98 37.37 41.37
C ARG A 6 21.54 37.66 40.96
N LEU A 7 21.00 36.84 40.07
CA LEU A 7 19.60 36.89 39.64
C LEU A 7 18.83 35.82 40.41
N ASP A 8 17.75 36.21 41.06
CA ASP A 8 16.83 35.34 41.78
C ASP A 8 15.42 35.55 41.22
N VAL A 9 14.81 34.48 40.71
CA VAL A 9 13.48 34.53 40.10
C VAL A 9 12.44 34.43 41.22
N ALA A 10 11.91 35.59 41.62
CA ALA A 10 10.99 35.75 42.75
C ALA A 10 9.52 35.69 42.33
N GLY A 11 9.15 34.75 41.47
CA GLY A 11 7.77 34.53 41.00
C GLY A 11 7.64 34.46 39.47
N PRO A 12 6.41 34.39 38.93
CA PRO A 12 6.17 34.21 37.50
C PRO A 12 6.56 35.45 36.66
N THR A 13 6.65 36.63 37.27
CA THR A 13 6.92 37.89 36.57
C THR A 13 7.95 38.79 37.28
N LEU A 14 8.53 38.33 38.40
CA LEU A 14 9.40 39.15 39.24
C LEU A 14 10.80 38.53 39.30
N ILE A 15 11.81 39.28 38.87
CA ILE A 15 13.23 38.90 39.00
C ILE A 15 13.89 39.89 39.96
N LYS A 16 14.52 39.37 41.02
CA LYS A 16 15.35 40.14 41.94
C LYS A 16 16.80 40.06 41.48
N ALA A 17 17.40 41.20 41.15
CA ALA A 17 18.81 41.29 40.82
C ALA A 17 19.58 41.91 42.00
N GLN A 18 20.64 41.25 42.46
CA GLN A 18 21.55 41.76 43.50
C GLN A 18 22.96 41.92 42.91
N GLY A 19 23.56 43.09 43.10
CA GLY A 19 24.88 43.43 42.57
C GLY A 19 25.13 44.93 42.52
N LEU A 20 26.21 45.34 41.84
CA LEU A 20 26.51 46.75 41.57
C LEU A 20 25.48 47.35 40.60
N SER A 21 25.08 48.61 40.82
CA SER A 21 24.02 49.27 40.05
C SER A 21 24.29 49.34 38.54
N GLN A 22 25.56 49.44 38.13
CA GLN A 22 25.96 49.40 36.71
C GLN A 22 25.74 48.01 36.10
N ASN A 23 26.14 46.95 36.82
CA ASN A 23 26.02 45.57 36.37
C ASN A 23 24.55 45.11 36.35
N ILE A 24 23.73 45.54 37.33
CA ILE A 24 22.28 45.27 37.33
C ILE A 24 21.63 45.89 36.10
N ARG A 25 22.00 47.13 35.74
CA ARG A 25 21.45 47.82 34.57
C ARG A 25 21.86 47.15 33.26
N ALA A 26 23.13 46.73 33.14
CA ALA A 26 23.62 45.98 31.99
C ALA A 26 22.90 44.62 31.86
N ALA A 27 22.80 43.87 32.95
CA ALA A 27 22.06 42.61 32.98
C ALA A 27 20.57 42.79 32.64
N ALA A 28 19.93 43.88 33.10
CA ALA A 28 18.55 44.19 32.75
C ALA A 28 18.36 44.47 31.26
N MET A 29 19.30 45.18 30.62
CA MET A 29 19.29 45.41 29.17
C MET A 29 19.52 44.11 28.40
N ASP A 30 20.45 43.27 28.84
CA ASP A 30 20.71 41.98 28.20
C ASP A 30 19.51 41.04 28.31
N ILE A 31 18.85 40.98 29.48
CA ILE A 31 17.63 40.19 29.68
C ILE A 31 16.49 40.71 28.81
N ALA A 32 16.34 42.03 28.67
CA ALA A 32 15.35 42.62 27.78
C ALA A 32 15.64 42.38 26.30
N ASN A 33 16.91 42.20 25.94
CA ASN A 33 17.36 41.87 24.59
C ASN A 33 17.32 40.37 24.28
N LEU A 34 17.12 39.50 25.29
CA LEU A 34 16.89 38.08 25.05
C LEU A 34 15.61 37.93 24.24
N ARG A 35 15.76 37.40 23.02
CA ARG A 35 14.63 37.00 22.18
C ARG A 35 14.01 35.75 22.78
N THR A 36 13.07 35.96 23.70
CA THR A 36 12.24 34.91 24.28
C THR A 36 10.85 34.95 23.68
N GLY A 37 10.22 33.79 23.60
CA GLY A 37 8.84 33.64 23.16
C GLY A 37 8.16 32.53 23.93
N SER A 38 6.83 32.54 23.91
CA SER A 38 6.00 31.44 24.38
C SER A 38 5.02 31.05 23.29
N GLU A 39 4.87 29.75 23.07
CA GLU A 39 3.90 29.20 22.13
C GLU A 39 3.00 28.20 22.86
N GLU A 40 1.70 28.24 22.54
CA GLU A 40 0.72 27.29 23.06
C GLU A 40 0.26 26.35 21.95
N ILE A 41 0.39 25.05 22.20
CA ILE A 41 0.00 23.99 21.26
C ILE A 41 -1.18 23.23 21.86
N LEU A 42 -2.26 23.10 21.08
CA LEU A 42 -3.42 22.31 21.46
C LEU A 42 -3.14 20.82 21.23
N VAL A 43 -3.40 20.01 22.26
CA VAL A 43 -3.15 18.57 22.28
C VAL A 43 -4.39 17.84 22.77
N ASP A 44 -4.77 16.77 22.07
CA ASP A 44 -5.87 15.92 22.48
C ASP A 44 -5.49 15.12 23.74
N ASP A 45 -6.41 15.01 24.69
CA ASP A 45 -6.13 14.43 26.02
C ASP A 45 -5.73 12.94 25.94
N ARG A 46 -6.11 12.27 24.85
CA ARG A 46 -5.72 10.88 24.54
C ARG A 46 -4.23 10.73 24.22
N VAL A 47 -3.62 11.74 23.61
CA VAL A 47 -2.21 11.71 23.19
C VAL A 47 -1.28 12.28 24.26
N VAL A 48 -1.80 13.03 25.24
CA VAL A 48 -1.04 13.61 26.36
C VAL A 48 -0.16 12.58 27.10
N PRO A 49 -0.65 11.38 27.48
CA PRO A 49 0.19 10.38 28.15
C PRO A 49 1.31 9.83 27.26
N ALA A 50 1.04 9.67 25.96
CA ALA A 50 2.05 9.24 25.00
C ALA A 50 3.11 10.32 24.76
N LEU A 51 2.70 11.60 24.81
CA LEU A 51 3.58 12.75 24.63
C LEU A 51 4.53 12.96 25.81
N LEU A 52 4.06 12.81 27.06
CA LEU A 52 4.91 12.80 28.26
C LEU A 52 5.91 11.63 28.26
N GLY A 53 5.51 10.47 27.74
CA GLY A 53 6.26 9.23 27.90
C GLY A 53 6.24 8.71 29.35
N ARG A 54 7.02 7.65 29.63
CA ARG A 54 7.09 7.01 30.95
C ARG A 54 7.64 7.98 32.00
N GLY A 55 6.75 8.64 32.75
CA GLY A 55 7.15 9.56 33.82
C GLY A 55 7.64 10.93 33.36
N GLY A 56 7.34 11.36 32.13
CA GLY A 56 7.76 12.66 31.63
C GLY A 56 9.16 12.73 31.03
N SER A 57 9.85 11.59 30.87
CA SER A 57 11.21 11.55 30.32
C SER A 57 11.31 12.19 28.93
N ASN A 58 10.28 12.03 28.09
CA ASN A 58 10.29 12.59 26.73
C ASN A 58 10.23 14.12 26.75
N LEU A 59 9.42 14.69 27.65
CA LEU A 59 9.34 16.13 27.87
C LEU A 59 10.63 16.68 28.47
N GLN A 60 11.19 16.01 29.47
CA GLN A 60 12.46 16.40 30.10
C GLN A 60 13.62 16.36 29.11
N GLN A 61 13.61 15.40 28.18
CA GLN A 61 14.64 15.30 27.15
C GLN A 61 14.50 16.43 26.14
N LEU A 62 13.29 16.76 25.69
CA LEU A 62 13.05 17.94 24.85
C LEU A 62 13.44 19.26 25.56
N GLU A 63 13.09 19.42 26.83
CA GLU A 63 13.47 20.59 27.64
C GLU A 63 15.00 20.72 27.74
N LYS A 64 15.70 19.60 27.92
CA LYS A 64 17.17 19.58 27.99
C LYS A 64 17.84 19.82 26.64
N ASP A 65 17.31 19.23 25.56
CA ASP A 65 17.89 19.30 24.22
C ASP A 65 17.72 20.69 23.59
N TYR A 66 16.59 21.35 23.85
CA TYR A 66 16.27 22.67 23.30
C TYR A 66 16.42 23.82 24.31
N GLY A 67 16.66 23.53 25.59
CA GLY A 67 16.80 24.54 26.65
C GLY A 67 15.53 25.36 26.88
N VAL A 68 14.35 24.76 26.72
CA VAL A 68 13.05 25.43 26.84
C VAL A 68 12.22 24.84 27.98
N GLY A 69 11.48 25.68 28.70
CA GLY A 69 10.52 25.24 29.69
C GLY A 69 9.23 24.77 29.03
N ILE A 70 8.84 23.51 29.24
CA ILE A 70 7.60 22.94 28.70
C ILE A 70 6.62 22.73 29.86
N ASN A 71 5.51 23.45 29.83
CA ASN A 71 4.43 23.30 30.80
C ASN A 71 3.22 22.64 30.14
N LEU A 72 2.79 21.50 30.66
CA LEU A 72 1.62 20.78 30.14
C LEU A 72 0.42 20.99 31.06
N ASN A 73 -0.60 21.67 30.55
CA ASN A 73 -1.86 21.87 31.25
C ASN A 73 -2.83 20.74 30.93
N ARG A 74 -2.92 19.75 31.84
CA ARG A 74 -3.83 18.61 31.72
C ARG A 74 -5.31 18.99 31.77
N MET A 75 -5.67 20.16 32.30
CA MET A 75 -7.08 20.57 32.39
C MET A 75 -7.63 21.08 31.06
N HIS A 76 -6.77 21.68 30.24
CA HIS A 76 -7.15 22.28 28.97
C HIS A 76 -6.61 21.51 27.75
N GLY A 77 -5.77 20.48 27.96
CA GLY A 77 -5.10 19.78 26.87
C GLY A 77 -4.15 20.71 26.11
N THR A 78 -3.47 21.63 26.80
CA THR A 78 -2.56 22.59 26.16
C THR A 78 -1.14 22.41 26.65
N VAL A 79 -0.18 22.47 25.71
CA VAL A 79 1.24 22.45 25.99
C VAL A 79 1.80 23.84 25.71
N THR A 80 2.25 24.52 26.74
CA THR A 80 2.91 25.82 26.65
C THR A 80 4.41 25.60 26.65
N VAL A 81 5.08 26.00 25.57
CA VAL A 81 6.54 25.98 25.45
C VAL A 81 7.01 27.42 25.62
N ALA A 82 7.99 27.66 26.49
CA ALA A 82 8.57 28.98 26.72
C ALA A 82 10.09 28.90 26.77
N GLY A 83 10.77 29.80 26.07
CA GLY A 83 12.23 29.82 26.04
C GLY A 83 12.80 30.78 25.01
N GLN A 84 14.06 30.56 24.64
CA GLN A 84 14.70 31.30 23.56
C GLN A 84 14.04 30.94 22.22
N VAL A 85 13.92 31.90 21.30
CA VAL A 85 13.25 31.69 20.00
C VAL A 85 13.88 30.56 19.18
N GLU A 86 15.20 30.38 19.27
CA GLU A 86 15.93 29.29 18.56
C GLU A 86 15.50 27.90 19.06
N GLY A 87 15.39 27.72 20.38
CA GLY A 87 14.93 26.47 20.98
C GLY A 87 13.40 26.31 20.94
N LEU A 88 12.66 27.41 20.97
CA LEU A 88 11.20 27.44 21.00
C LEU A 88 10.62 26.79 19.74
N GLN A 89 11.11 27.20 18.57
CA GLN A 89 10.60 26.70 17.29
C GLN A 89 10.94 25.21 17.10
N GLY A 90 12.18 24.82 17.43
CA GLY A 90 12.60 23.41 17.38
C GLY A 90 11.80 22.50 18.33
N ALA A 91 11.56 22.95 19.56
CA ALA A 91 10.74 22.21 20.52
C ALA A 91 9.27 22.14 20.09
N ALA A 92 8.70 23.25 19.57
CA ALA A 92 7.34 23.27 19.05
C ALA A 92 7.17 22.30 17.87
N ASP A 93 8.11 22.29 16.93
CA ASP A 93 8.08 21.38 15.79
C ASP A 93 8.31 19.91 16.20
N ALA A 94 9.17 19.65 17.19
CA ALA A 94 9.33 18.32 17.76
C ALA A 94 8.05 17.82 18.45
N ILE A 95 7.38 18.68 19.22
CA ILE A 95 6.09 18.38 19.86
C ILE A 95 5.03 18.11 18.79
N ARG A 96 4.90 18.97 17.78
CA ARG A 96 3.97 18.76 16.64
C ARG A 96 4.27 17.46 15.90
N THR A 97 5.54 17.12 15.71
CA THR A 97 5.95 15.85 15.10
C THR A 97 5.49 14.66 15.94
N ILE A 98 5.72 14.69 17.26
CA ILE A 98 5.28 13.63 18.19
C ILE A 98 3.75 13.52 18.20
N LEU A 99 3.03 14.64 18.15
CA LEU A 99 1.58 14.67 18.06
C LEU A 99 1.09 14.04 16.76
N GLN A 100 1.70 14.40 15.64
CA GLN A 100 1.38 13.84 14.33
C GLN A 100 1.66 12.33 14.27
N MET A 101 2.79 11.89 14.85
CA MET A 101 3.18 10.48 14.87
C MET A 101 2.32 9.61 15.78
N ASN A 102 1.81 10.16 16.88
CA ASN A 102 0.95 9.45 17.83
C ASN A 102 -0.53 9.60 17.55
N LYS A 103 -0.92 10.35 16.51
CA LYS A 103 -2.30 10.43 16.08
C LYS A 103 -2.79 9.03 15.70
N GLU A 104 -3.95 8.64 16.22
CA GLU A 104 -4.60 7.41 15.80
C GLU A 104 -4.95 7.54 14.31
N LYS A 105 -4.44 6.61 13.51
CA LYS A 105 -4.72 6.51 12.08
C LYS A 105 -5.21 5.10 11.82
N ASP A 106 -6.31 5.03 11.08
CA ASP A 106 -6.88 3.78 10.61
C ASP A 106 -6.58 3.69 9.11
N VAL A 107 -5.88 2.63 8.72
CA VAL A 107 -5.58 2.36 7.31
C VAL A 107 -6.26 1.08 6.91
N GLU A 108 -7.08 1.16 5.88
CA GLU A 108 -7.69 -0.01 5.24
C GLU A 108 -6.87 -0.36 3.99
N LEU A 109 -6.36 -1.59 3.96
CA LEU A 109 -5.66 -2.15 2.80
C LEU A 109 -6.52 -3.23 2.19
N GLY A 110 -6.90 -3.03 0.92
CA GLY A 110 -7.57 -4.06 0.13
C GLY A 110 -6.59 -5.15 -0.26
N LEU A 111 -6.89 -6.40 0.06
CA LEU A 111 -6.15 -7.55 -0.43
C LEU A 111 -6.76 -8.02 -1.74
N SER A 112 -5.94 -8.06 -2.79
CA SER A 112 -6.32 -8.64 -4.07
C SER A 112 -5.97 -10.13 -4.07
N GLY A 113 -6.99 -10.99 -4.04
CA GLY A 113 -6.85 -12.44 -4.19
C GLY A 113 -7.20 -13.26 -2.93
N PRO A 114 -7.99 -14.34 -3.07
CA PRO A 114 -8.34 -15.22 -1.96
C PRO A 114 -7.12 -15.98 -1.42
N HIS A 115 -6.07 -16.18 -2.23
CA HIS A 115 -4.80 -16.80 -1.80
C HIS A 115 -4.09 -16.02 -0.71
N VAL A 116 -3.99 -14.70 -0.85
CA VAL A 116 -3.33 -13.83 0.13
C VAL A 116 -4.06 -13.90 1.47
N THR A 117 -5.39 -13.82 1.42
CA THR A 117 -6.25 -13.92 2.60
C THR A 117 -6.09 -15.29 3.28
N THR A 118 -5.99 -16.36 2.49
CA THR A 118 -5.81 -17.73 2.97
C THR A 118 -4.43 -17.91 3.60
N TYR A 119 -3.37 -17.36 3.01
CA TYR A 119 -2.02 -17.40 3.56
C TYR A 119 -1.90 -16.60 4.87
N LEU A 120 -2.43 -15.37 4.90
CA LEU A 120 -2.39 -14.54 6.11
C LEU A 120 -3.17 -15.17 7.29
N MET A 121 -4.25 -15.89 6.99
CA MET A 121 -5.03 -16.64 7.97
C MET A 121 -4.55 -18.08 8.19
N ALA A 122 -3.57 -18.55 7.42
CA ALA A 122 -2.99 -19.87 7.60
C ALA A 122 -2.39 -19.99 9.02
N ASP A 123 -2.30 -21.24 9.49
CA ASP A 123 -1.77 -21.55 10.82
C ASP A 123 -2.46 -20.82 11.99
N ARG A 124 -3.77 -20.55 11.89
CA ARG A 124 -4.55 -19.77 12.87
C ARG A 124 -4.15 -18.29 12.96
N GLY A 125 -3.75 -17.69 11.85
CA GLY A 125 -3.39 -16.28 11.80
C GLY A 125 -2.06 -15.97 12.49
N LYS A 126 -1.11 -16.93 12.49
CA LYS A 126 0.26 -16.69 13.00
C LYS A 126 0.93 -15.50 12.31
N HIS A 127 0.74 -15.36 10.99
CA HIS A 127 1.30 -14.25 10.23
C HIS A 127 0.75 -12.90 10.70
N ILE A 128 -0.58 -12.79 10.85
CA ILE A 128 -1.23 -11.58 11.37
C ILE A 128 -0.78 -11.30 12.81
N THR A 129 -0.71 -12.34 13.65
CA THR A 129 -0.28 -12.20 15.06
C THR A 129 1.19 -11.79 15.15
N GLY A 130 2.05 -12.31 14.27
CA GLY A 130 3.46 -11.93 14.16
C GLY A 130 3.63 -10.48 13.74
N LEU A 131 2.92 -10.06 12.68
CA LEU A 131 2.90 -8.68 12.20
C LEU A 131 2.37 -7.72 13.28
N GLN A 132 1.30 -8.08 13.99
CA GLN A 132 0.75 -7.30 15.10
C GLN A 132 1.74 -7.17 16.26
N ARG A 133 2.48 -8.23 16.61
CA ARG A 133 3.49 -8.21 17.67
C ARG A 133 4.70 -7.33 17.30
N GLU A 134 5.15 -7.39 16.05
CA GLU A 134 6.35 -6.68 15.59
C GLU A 134 6.11 -5.20 15.25
N SER A 135 4.91 -4.88 14.77
CA SER A 135 4.48 -3.49 14.53
C SER A 135 3.92 -2.82 15.77
N GLY A 136 3.32 -3.59 16.69
CA GLY A 136 2.57 -3.08 17.84
C GLY A 136 1.27 -2.38 17.46
N ALA A 137 0.85 -2.45 16.19
CA ALA A 137 -0.44 -1.96 15.69
C ALA A 137 -1.50 -3.05 15.79
N ARG A 138 -2.77 -2.67 15.88
CA ARG A 138 -3.89 -3.63 15.87
C ARG A 138 -4.28 -3.90 14.43
N ILE A 139 -4.19 -5.17 14.00
CA ILE A 139 -4.52 -5.59 12.65
C ILE A 139 -5.78 -6.45 12.70
N GLN A 140 -6.80 -6.07 11.94
CA GLN A 140 -8.07 -6.78 11.87
C GLN A 140 -8.40 -7.09 10.41
N LEU A 141 -8.52 -8.38 10.09
CA LEU A 141 -8.92 -8.83 8.76
C LEU A 141 -10.44 -8.92 8.67
N GLN A 142 -11.05 -8.04 7.87
CA GLN A 142 -12.46 -8.09 7.52
C GLN A 142 -12.62 -8.79 6.17
N ARG A 143 -13.38 -9.89 6.14
CA ARG A 143 -13.80 -10.50 4.88
C ARG A 143 -15.17 -9.95 4.51
N GLN A 144 -15.31 -9.37 3.32
CA GLN A 144 -16.60 -8.82 2.86
C GLN A 144 -17.54 -9.91 2.29
N GLY A 145 -17.41 -11.18 2.71
CA GLY A 145 -18.30 -12.24 2.24
C GLY A 145 -17.71 -13.65 2.30
N GLY A 146 -18.15 -14.49 1.36
CA GLY A 146 -17.75 -15.90 1.24
C GLY A 146 -16.26 -16.12 0.98
N PRO A 147 -15.83 -17.38 0.81
CA PRO A 147 -14.41 -17.75 0.69
C PRO A 147 -13.66 -17.11 -0.48
N ASP A 148 -14.37 -16.56 -1.47
CA ASP A 148 -13.83 -15.93 -2.68
C ASP A 148 -14.00 -14.40 -2.70
N ALA A 149 -14.55 -13.81 -1.63
CA ALA A 149 -14.78 -12.37 -1.57
C ALA A 149 -13.48 -11.61 -1.24
N PRO A 150 -13.31 -10.37 -1.75
CA PRO A 150 -12.18 -9.52 -1.39
C PRO A 150 -12.17 -9.29 0.12
N ALA A 151 -10.99 -9.38 0.71
CA ALA A 151 -10.78 -9.10 2.11
C ALA A 151 -10.04 -7.77 2.26
N SER A 152 -10.36 -7.03 3.32
CA SER A 152 -9.64 -5.83 3.70
C SER A 152 -8.99 -6.00 5.07
N LEU A 153 -7.76 -5.52 5.18
CA LEU A 153 -7.03 -5.43 6.44
C LEU A 153 -7.21 -4.02 6.99
N ILE A 154 -7.81 -3.91 8.16
CA ILE A 154 -7.91 -2.66 8.91
C ILE A 154 -6.78 -2.66 9.94
N ILE A 155 -5.83 -1.74 9.77
CA ILE A 155 -4.73 -1.53 10.69
C ILE A 155 -5.03 -0.26 11.48
N THR A 156 -5.17 -0.39 12.80
CA THR A 156 -5.47 0.70 13.72
C THR A 156 -4.33 0.91 14.71
N GLY A 157 -3.94 2.16 14.93
CA GLY A 157 -2.92 2.52 15.91
C GLY A 157 -2.28 3.89 15.66
N ALA A 158 -1.20 4.16 16.40
CA ALA A 158 -0.37 5.34 16.16
C ALA A 158 0.24 5.29 14.75
N THR A 159 0.35 6.43 14.06
CA THR A 159 0.78 6.48 12.65
C THR A 159 2.10 5.75 12.42
N TYR A 160 3.09 5.93 13.30
CA TYR A 160 4.40 5.27 13.17
C TYR A 160 4.31 3.74 13.23
N LYS A 161 3.36 3.20 14.00
CA LYS A 161 3.12 1.75 14.10
C LYS A 161 2.40 1.24 12.87
N VAL A 162 1.42 2.02 12.40
CA VAL A 162 0.64 1.70 11.21
C VAL A 162 1.55 1.70 9.99
N ASP A 163 2.36 2.72 9.78
CA ASP A 163 3.29 2.80 8.65
C ASP A 163 4.28 1.63 8.65
N LYS A 164 4.84 1.28 9.82
CA LYS A 164 5.68 0.09 9.98
C LYS A 164 4.92 -1.22 9.67
N ALA A 165 3.67 -1.34 10.11
CA ALA A 165 2.84 -2.51 9.82
C ALA A 165 2.56 -2.63 8.32
N VAL A 166 2.23 -1.52 7.66
CA VAL A 166 1.97 -1.43 6.22
C VAL A 166 3.21 -1.83 5.43
N GLU A 167 4.39 -1.33 5.80
CA GLU A 167 5.65 -1.67 5.13
C GLU A 167 5.97 -3.17 5.24
N MET A 168 5.89 -3.74 6.45
CA MET A 168 6.12 -5.18 6.64
C MET A 168 5.09 -6.02 5.90
N LEU A 169 3.83 -5.60 5.91
CA LEU A 169 2.77 -6.28 5.18
C LEU A 169 3.02 -6.23 3.68
N ASN A 170 3.28 -5.06 3.11
CA ASN A 170 3.57 -4.90 1.68
C ASN A 170 4.77 -5.74 1.26
N ARG A 171 5.80 -5.85 2.10
CA ARG A 171 6.93 -6.75 1.85
C ARG A 171 6.49 -8.22 1.79
N THR A 172 5.71 -8.68 2.77
CA THR A 172 5.19 -10.07 2.75
C THR A 172 4.27 -10.32 1.57
N LEU A 173 3.47 -9.33 1.16
CA LEU A 173 2.60 -9.42 0.00
C LEU A 173 3.43 -9.50 -1.29
N ALA A 174 4.43 -8.64 -1.45
CA ALA A 174 5.33 -8.66 -2.60
C ALA A 174 6.11 -9.98 -2.70
N GLU A 175 6.52 -10.56 -1.57
CA GLU A 175 7.15 -11.90 -1.55
C GLU A 175 6.17 -13.01 -1.98
N LEU A 176 4.88 -12.89 -1.66
CA LEU A 176 3.84 -13.83 -2.11
C LEU A 176 3.49 -13.65 -3.58
N GLU A 177 3.39 -12.41 -4.04
CA GLU A 177 3.18 -12.07 -5.45
C GLU A 177 4.38 -12.49 -6.30
N GLY A 178 5.62 -12.32 -5.82
CA GLY A 178 6.82 -12.81 -6.48
C GLY A 178 6.90 -14.34 -6.58
N ARG A 179 6.23 -15.07 -5.68
CA ARG A 179 6.03 -16.53 -5.76
C ARG A 179 4.82 -16.95 -6.58
N THR A 180 4.09 -15.97 -7.14
CA THR A 180 2.94 -16.23 -8.00
C THR A 180 3.42 -16.34 -9.43
N LEU A 181 3.18 -17.48 -10.04
CA LEU A 181 3.42 -17.70 -11.46
C LEU A 181 2.13 -17.45 -12.22
N GLU A 182 2.17 -16.55 -13.19
CA GLU A 182 1.04 -16.28 -14.07
C GLU A 182 1.19 -17.06 -15.38
N VAL A 183 0.09 -17.68 -15.83
CA VAL A 183 -0.04 -18.35 -17.13
C VAL A 183 -1.13 -17.66 -17.93
N GLY A 184 -0.75 -17.03 -19.04
CA GLY A 184 -1.67 -16.34 -19.95
C GLY A 184 -0.95 -15.46 -20.97
N PRO A 185 -1.68 -14.79 -21.87
CA PRO A 185 -3.14 -14.75 -21.99
C PRO A 185 -3.75 -16.04 -22.58
N LEU A 186 -4.92 -16.45 -22.06
CA LEU A 186 -5.63 -17.67 -22.46
C LEU A 186 -6.99 -17.36 -23.08
N ASP A 187 -7.44 -18.19 -24.02
CA ASP A 187 -8.81 -18.11 -24.51
C ASP A 187 -9.83 -18.55 -23.45
N PRO A 188 -11.06 -17.99 -23.44
CA PRO A 188 -12.09 -18.34 -22.48
C PRO A 188 -12.45 -19.84 -22.47
N ASP A 189 -12.35 -20.50 -23.62
CA ASP A 189 -12.62 -21.93 -23.76
C ASP A 189 -11.47 -22.79 -23.24
N THR A 190 -10.23 -22.34 -23.44
CA THR A 190 -9.04 -22.96 -22.84
C THR A 190 -9.07 -22.82 -21.32
N MET A 191 -9.50 -21.66 -20.78
CA MET A 191 -9.71 -21.49 -19.33
C MET A 191 -10.77 -22.46 -18.75
N LYS A 192 -11.87 -22.71 -19.48
CA LYS A 192 -12.85 -23.75 -19.08
C LYS A 192 -12.22 -25.14 -19.10
N ALA A 193 -11.35 -25.42 -20.06
CA ALA A 193 -10.62 -26.69 -20.15
C ALA A 193 -9.60 -26.87 -19.01
N VAL A 194 -8.92 -25.79 -18.57
CA VAL A 194 -8.04 -25.78 -17.40
C VAL A 194 -8.81 -26.17 -16.13
N ILE A 195 -10.03 -25.65 -15.93
CA ILE A 195 -10.92 -26.06 -14.83
C ILE A 195 -11.32 -27.53 -14.96
N GLY A 196 -11.65 -27.95 -16.18
CA GLY A 196 -12.16 -29.27 -16.51
C GLY A 196 -13.62 -29.46 -16.12
N ARG A 197 -14.19 -30.61 -16.51
CA ARG A 197 -15.58 -30.96 -16.20
C ARG A 197 -15.80 -30.99 -14.68
N GLY A 198 -16.58 -30.04 -14.16
CA GLY A 198 -16.86 -29.91 -12.72
C GLY A 198 -15.67 -29.52 -11.84
N GLY A 199 -14.62 -28.91 -12.40
CA GLY A 199 -13.43 -28.52 -11.63
C GLY A 199 -12.48 -29.67 -11.27
N GLN A 200 -12.67 -30.85 -11.87
CA GLN A 200 -11.87 -32.04 -11.55
C GLN A 200 -10.38 -31.86 -11.89
N ASN A 201 -10.08 -31.14 -12.97
CA ASN A 201 -8.71 -30.96 -13.44
C ASN A 201 -7.93 -30.03 -12.48
N ILE A 202 -8.50 -28.87 -12.13
CA ILE A 202 -7.93 -27.98 -11.10
C ILE A 202 -7.78 -28.70 -9.75
N LYS A 203 -8.78 -29.48 -9.33
CA LYS A 203 -8.67 -30.24 -8.07
C LYS A 203 -7.48 -31.20 -8.10
N GLN A 204 -7.29 -31.90 -9.21
CA GLN A 204 -6.19 -32.84 -9.37
C GLN A 204 -4.83 -32.14 -9.45
N ILE A 205 -4.74 -30.96 -10.09
CA ILE A 205 -3.52 -30.13 -10.09
C ILE A 205 -3.20 -29.67 -8.66
N ARG A 206 -4.19 -29.13 -7.94
CA ARG A 206 -4.05 -28.70 -6.54
C ARG A 206 -3.65 -29.85 -5.61
N GLU A 207 -4.20 -31.05 -5.82
CA GLU A 207 -3.87 -32.24 -5.01
C GLU A 207 -2.46 -32.77 -5.30
N LYS A 208 -2.03 -32.79 -6.57
CA LYS A 208 -0.70 -33.28 -6.96
C LYS A 208 0.42 -32.32 -6.59
N THR A 209 0.19 -31.02 -6.73
CA THR A 209 1.23 -30.00 -6.48
C THR A 209 1.18 -29.40 -5.10
N GLY A 210 0.02 -29.42 -4.44
CA GLY A 210 -0.23 -28.63 -3.23
C GLY A 210 -0.25 -27.12 -3.50
N ALA A 211 -0.18 -26.67 -4.75
CA ALA A 211 -0.20 -25.27 -5.11
C ALA A 211 -1.64 -24.74 -5.17
N SER A 212 -1.82 -23.46 -4.85
CA SER A 212 -3.10 -22.78 -4.93
C SER A 212 -3.24 -22.12 -6.31
N VAL A 213 -4.27 -22.51 -7.07
CA VAL A 213 -4.48 -22.07 -8.45
C VAL A 213 -5.73 -21.20 -8.53
N ASP A 214 -5.58 -19.91 -8.83
CA ASP A 214 -6.70 -18.98 -9.06
C ASP A 214 -6.82 -18.60 -10.52
N LEU A 215 -8.04 -18.38 -10.98
CA LEU A 215 -8.32 -17.97 -12.36
C LEU A 215 -8.91 -16.57 -12.36
N HIS A 216 -8.30 -15.68 -13.13
CA HIS A 216 -8.75 -14.31 -13.30
C HIS A 216 -9.45 -14.19 -14.66
N TRP A 217 -10.79 -14.30 -14.68
CA TRP A 217 -11.55 -14.22 -15.93
C TRP A 217 -11.41 -12.89 -16.66
N ALA A 218 -11.26 -11.79 -15.91
CA ALA A 218 -11.08 -10.46 -16.49
C ALA A 218 -9.73 -10.30 -17.18
N GLN A 219 -8.67 -10.89 -16.60
CA GLN A 219 -7.30 -10.79 -17.12
C GLN A 219 -6.93 -11.96 -18.05
N ARG A 220 -7.84 -12.94 -18.23
CA ARG A 220 -7.62 -14.15 -19.02
C ARG A 220 -6.33 -14.89 -18.63
N CYS A 221 -6.03 -14.92 -17.33
CA CYS A 221 -4.82 -15.54 -16.81
C CYS A 221 -5.12 -16.47 -15.62
N VAL A 222 -4.25 -17.44 -15.44
CA VAL A 222 -4.24 -18.37 -14.31
C VAL A 222 -3.05 -18.02 -13.43
N LYS A 223 -3.32 -17.73 -12.15
CA LYS A 223 -2.31 -17.43 -11.14
C LYS A 223 -2.08 -18.65 -10.27
N VAL A 224 -0.86 -19.15 -10.27
CA VAL A 224 -0.42 -20.30 -9.47
C VAL A 224 0.44 -19.78 -8.33
N VAL A 225 0.02 -20.00 -7.09
CA VAL A 225 0.74 -19.58 -5.88
C VAL A 225 1.18 -20.82 -5.11
N SER A 226 2.46 -20.89 -4.74
CA SER A 226 2.97 -21.93 -3.86
C SER A 226 4.00 -21.38 -2.87
N ASP A 227 4.14 -22.08 -1.75
CA ASP A 227 5.20 -21.93 -0.75
C ASP A 227 6.57 -22.37 -1.27
N VAL A 228 6.61 -23.33 -2.21
CA VAL A 228 7.83 -23.88 -2.81
C VAL A 228 7.85 -23.60 -4.31
N GLU A 229 8.95 -23.03 -4.80
CA GLU A 229 9.09 -22.67 -6.21
C GLU A 229 9.02 -23.89 -7.15
N GLU A 230 9.56 -25.04 -6.76
CA GLU A 230 9.45 -26.29 -7.53
C GLU A 230 7.99 -26.74 -7.70
N LYS A 231 7.17 -26.63 -6.65
CA LYS A 231 5.74 -26.99 -6.71
C LYS A 231 4.95 -25.99 -7.56
N ALA A 232 5.30 -24.70 -7.47
CA ALA A 232 4.72 -23.67 -8.33
C ALA A 232 5.01 -23.97 -9.81
N GLN A 233 6.27 -24.27 -10.14
CA GLN A 233 6.69 -24.60 -11.50
C GLN A 233 6.03 -25.87 -12.02
N GLN A 234 5.89 -26.91 -11.19
CA GLN A 234 5.20 -28.13 -11.57
C GLN A 234 3.70 -27.89 -11.85
N ALA A 235 3.04 -27.06 -11.03
CA ALA A 235 1.66 -26.66 -11.26
C ALA A 235 1.52 -25.82 -12.52
N LYS A 236 2.45 -24.88 -12.75
CA LYS A 236 2.53 -24.08 -13.98
C LYS A 236 2.67 -24.97 -15.21
N ALA A 237 3.61 -25.91 -15.21
CA ALA A 237 3.85 -26.82 -16.32
C ALA A 237 2.62 -27.68 -16.64
N MET A 238 1.93 -28.19 -15.62
CA MET A 238 0.67 -28.92 -15.83
C MET A 238 -0.43 -28.03 -16.42
N VAL A 239 -0.54 -26.77 -15.97
CA VAL A 239 -1.51 -25.82 -16.54
C VAL A 239 -1.15 -25.49 -17.99
N GLU A 240 0.12 -25.24 -18.30
CA GLU A 240 0.61 -24.98 -19.67
C GLU A 240 0.37 -26.18 -20.60
N GLU A 241 0.60 -27.42 -20.14
CA GLU A 241 0.29 -28.62 -20.93
C GLU A 241 -1.21 -28.69 -21.30
N ILE A 242 -2.09 -28.37 -20.35
CA ILE A 242 -3.53 -28.34 -20.60
C ILE A 242 -3.91 -27.21 -21.56
N VAL A 243 -3.23 -26.07 -21.45
CA VAL A 243 -3.43 -24.92 -22.33
C VAL A 243 -3.04 -25.27 -23.76
N GLU A 244 -1.84 -25.81 -23.98
CA GLU A 244 -1.35 -26.22 -25.29
C GLU A 244 -2.25 -27.27 -25.94
N ARG A 245 -2.72 -28.25 -25.16
CA ARG A 245 -3.60 -29.31 -25.66
C ARG A 245 -4.98 -28.81 -26.07
N ASN A 246 -5.44 -27.68 -25.53
CA ASN A 246 -6.77 -27.12 -25.77
C ASN A 246 -6.71 -25.75 -26.46
N GLN A 247 -5.67 -25.52 -27.26
CA GLN A 247 -5.67 -24.39 -28.19
C GLN A 247 -6.67 -24.65 -29.31
N HIS A 248 -7.55 -23.69 -29.53
CA HIS A 248 -8.52 -23.73 -30.62
C HIS A 248 -8.10 -22.70 -31.68
N MET A 249 -7.93 -23.15 -32.92
CA MET A 249 -7.71 -22.28 -34.07
C MET A 249 -8.89 -22.43 -35.03
N GLU A 250 -9.56 -21.32 -35.33
CA GLU A 250 -10.63 -21.28 -36.33
C GLU A 250 -10.01 -21.21 -37.73
N LEU A 251 -10.41 -22.12 -38.61
CA LEU A 251 -9.96 -22.16 -40.01
C LEU A 251 -11.13 -21.78 -40.92
N PHE A 252 -10.98 -20.71 -41.68
CA PHE A 252 -11.94 -20.31 -42.70
C PHE A 252 -11.70 -21.10 -43.98
N LEU A 253 -12.56 -22.08 -44.24
CA LEU A 253 -12.51 -22.93 -45.43
C LEU A 253 -13.68 -22.59 -46.36
N GLY A 254 -13.50 -22.82 -47.66
CA GLY A 254 -14.56 -22.67 -48.65
C GLY A 254 -15.76 -23.58 -48.37
N ALA A 255 -16.97 -23.14 -48.72
CA ALA A 255 -18.22 -23.85 -48.44
C ALA A 255 -18.19 -25.30 -48.97
N ASP A 256 -17.59 -25.53 -50.14
CA ASP A 256 -17.47 -26.86 -50.75
C ASP A 256 -16.64 -27.83 -49.90
N VAL A 257 -15.58 -27.33 -49.25
CA VAL A 257 -14.70 -28.13 -48.37
C VAL A 257 -15.43 -28.47 -47.07
N CYS A 258 -16.15 -27.53 -46.48
CA CYS A 258 -16.95 -27.74 -45.28
C CYS A 258 -18.07 -28.78 -45.50
N ILE A 259 -18.74 -28.73 -46.67
CA ILE A 259 -19.77 -29.72 -47.06
C ILE A 259 -19.11 -31.09 -47.22
N ALA A 260 -17.99 -31.18 -47.95
CA ALA A 260 -17.27 -32.42 -48.18
C ALA A 260 -16.86 -33.11 -46.85
N LEU A 261 -16.31 -32.35 -45.89
CA LEU A 261 -15.89 -32.84 -44.57
C LEU A 261 -17.05 -33.37 -43.71
N ARG A 262 -18.28 -32.88 -43.94
CA ARG A 262 -19.49 -33.31 -43.23
C ARG A 262 -20.09 -34.62 -43.79
N THR A 263 -19.76 -35.00 -45.02
CA THR A 263 -20.27 -36.24 -45.65
C THR A 263 -19.62 -37.51 -45.07
N ASN A 264 -20.23 -38.69 -45.33
CA ASN A 264 -19.66 -40.00 -44.95
C ASN A 264 -18.27 -40.27 -45.54
N LYS A 265 -17.96 -39.71 -46.73
CA LYS A 265 -16.61 -39.76 -47.32
C LYS A 265 -15.65 -38.76 -46.68
N GLY A 266 -16.17 -37.65 -46.14
CA GLY A 266 -15.42 -36.69 -45.33
C GLY A 266 -14.99 -37.24 -43.96
N LYS A 267 -15.65 -38.30 -43.46
CA LYS A 267 -15.19 -39.02 -42.26
C LYS A 267 -13.79 -39.60 -42.47
N ALA A 268 -13.50 -40.22 -43.61
CA ALA A 268 -12.19 -40.76 -43.92
C ALA A 268 -11.10 -39.68 -43.98
N VAL A 269 -11.44 -38.47 -44.45
CA VAL A 269 -10.53 -37.31 -44.46
C VAL A 269 -10.28 -36.80 -43.04
N ARG A 270 -11.32 -36.72 -42.19
CA ARG A 270 -11.17 -36.36 -40.77
C ARG A 270 -10.35 -37.40 -40.01
N ASP A 271 -10.62 -38.67 -40.23
CA ASP A 271 -9.90 -39.78 -39.61
C ASP A 271 -8.42 -39.80 -40.06
N ALA A 272 -8.15 -39.59 -41.35
CA ALA A 272 -6.78 -39.51 -41.89
C ALA A 272 -6.01 -38.26 -41.38
N VAL A 273 -6.68 -37.11 -41.25
CA VAL A 273 -6.07 -35.90 -40.67
C VAL A 273 -5.79 -36.11 -39.17
N CYS A 274 -6.68 -36.75 -38.42
CA CYS A 274 -6.43 -37.12 -37.03
C CYS A 274 -5.31 -38.16 -36.88
N GLU A 275 -5.21 -39.14 -37.79
CA GLU A 275 -4.19 -40.19 -37.78
C GLU A 275 -2.81 -39.64 -38.13
N ALA A 276 -2.71 -38.78 -39.15
CA ALA A 276 -1.47 -38.12 -39.56
C ALA A 276 -0.92 -37.14 -38.51
N LEU A 277 -1.74 -36.69 -37.55
CA LEU A 277 -1.36 -35.78 -36.46
C LEU A 277 -0.95 -36.52 -35.18
N THR A 278 -0.94 -37.86 -35.15
CA THR A 278 -0.38 -38.59 -34.00
C THR A 278 1.16 -38.55 -34.05
N PRO A 279 1.85 -37.85 -33.13
CA PRO A 279 3.30 -37.76 -33.20
C PRO A 279 3.91 -39.08 -32.75
N GLN A 280 4.49 -39.84 -33.69
CA GLN A 280 5.63 -40.67 -33.36
C GLN A 280 6.84 -39.75 -33.15
N GLU A 281 7.03 -39.21 -31.94
CA GLU A 281 8.35 -38.81 -31.45
C GLU A 281 8.28 -38.41 -29.96
N LYS A 282 8.49 -39.41 -29.10
CA LYS A 282 9.17 -39.18 -27.82
C LYS A 282 10.66 -39.24 -28.09
N SER A 283 11.32 -38.10 -28.24
CA SER A 283 12.76 -37.99 -27.97
C SER A 283 13.20 -36.53 -27.91
N ALA A 284 13.78 -36.14 -26.76
CA ALA A 284 14.68 -35.02 -26.53
C ALA A 284 14.19 -33.58 -26.82
N ALA A 285 13.88 -32.84 -25.75
CA ALA A 285 14.13 -31.40 -25.69
C ALA A 285 14.40 -30.97 -24.22
N GLU A 286 15.67 -30.87 -23.85
CA GLU A 286 16.15 -29.96 -22.80
C GLU A 286 16.09 -28.51 -23.32
N PRO A 287 16.10 -27.50 -22.43
CA PRO A 287 15.39 -26.24 -22.63
C PRO A 287 16.19 -25.21 -23.44
N ALA A 288 15.49 -24.41 -24.24
CA ALA A 288 16.05 -23.22 -24.87
C ALA A 288 15.78 -21.94 -24.02
N PRO A 289 16.77 -21.02 -23.91
CA PRO A 289 16.75 -19.84 -23.03
C PRO A 289 15.86 -18.66 -23.54
N PRO A 290 15.57 -17.65 -22.69
CA PRO A 290 14.57 -16.61 -22.95
C PRO A 290 14.92 -15.59 -24.05
N PRO A 291 13.92 -14.82 -24.57
CA PRO A 291 14.03 -14.12 -25.85
C PRO A 291 14.80 -12.81 -25.76
N ALA A 292 15.75 -12.63 -26.69
CA ALA A 292 16.42 -11.36 -26.93
C ALA A 292 15.65 -10.51 -27.94
N ALA A 293 15.63 -9.21 -27.63
CA ALA A 293 15.04 -8.08 -28.32
C ALA A 293 15.09 -8.11 -29.86
N ALA A 294 13.99 -7.63 -30.45
CA ALA A 294 13.92 -7.18 -31.83
C ALA A 294 14.91 -6.02 -32.06
N ALA A 295 15.83 -6.21 -33.00
CA ALA A 295 16.53 -5.15 -33.70
C ALA A 295 16.57 -5.54 -35.19
N ALA A 296 15.79 -4.83 -35.99
CA ALA A 296 15.89 -4.80 -37.43
C ALA A 296 16.10 -3.35 -37.84
N ALA A 297 17.24 -3.04 -38.47
CA ALA A 297 17.33 -2.15 -39.62
C ALA A 297 18.77 -2.13 -40.17
N GLU A 298 18.82 -2.02 -41.49
CA GLU A 298 19.93 -2.27 -42.41
C GLU A 298 21.02 -1.19 -42.41
N ASP A 299 22.20 -1.61 -42.84
CA ASP A 299 23.39 -0.84 -43.19
C ASP A 299 23.21 -0.12 -44.55
N LYS A 300 23.58 1.17 -44.63
CA LYS A 300 24.14 1.79 -45.85
C LYS A 300 24.99 3.02 -45.50
N GLU A 301 26.28 2.91 -45.83
CA GLU A 301 27.30 3.97 -45.86
C GLU A 301 26.90 5.20 -46.69
N ALA A 302 27.24 6.41 -46.21
CA ALA A 302 28.26 7.28 -46.84
C ALA A 302 28.38 8.64 -46.10
N ASP A 303 29.61 8.94 -45.66
CA ASP A 303 30.34 10.22 -45.65
C ASP A 303 29.55 11.56 -45.64
N LYS A 304 29.85 12.40 -44.62
CA LYS A 304 30.59 13.68 -44.77
C LYS A 304 30.00 14.90 -44.01
N ASP A 305 30.88 15.50 -43.20
CA ASP A 305 31.00 16.91 -42.77
C ASP A 305 29.85 17.68 -42.11
N SER A 306 30.24 18.38 -41.03
CA SER A 306 29.79 19.70 -40.54
C SER A 306 28.97 19.77 -39.24
N LYS A 307 29.57 20.49 -38.29
CA LYS A 307 29.09 20.97 -36.99
C LYS A 307 28.33 22.33 -37.20
N PRO A 308 27.88 23.06 -36.16
CA PRO A 308 26.53 23.08 -35.58
C PRO A 308 25.85 24.48 -35.62
N GLU A 309 24.52 24.56 -35.58
CA GLU A 309 23.76 25.78 -35.20
C GLU A 309 22.49 25.29 -34.48
N GLU A 310 22.30 25.51 -33.18
CA GLU A 310 21.80 26.71 -32.48
C GLU A 310 20.30 27.00 -32.72
N GLU A 311 19.65 27.53 -31.67
CA GLU A 311 18.22 27.89 -31.50
C GLU A 311 17.31 26.75 -31.00
N GLY A 312 16.54 26.86 -29.92
CA GLY A 312 16.10 28.02 -29.15
C GLY A 312 14.56 28.01 -29.03
N ALA A 313 14.05 28.34 -27.83
CA ALA A 313 12.64 28.54 -27.42
C ALA A 313 11.80 27.26 -27.17
N ALA A 314 11.37 26.94 -25.94
CA ALA A 314 10.51 27.66 -25.01
C ALA A 314 9.05 27.82 -25.51
N GLU A 315 8.10 27.17 -24.82
CA GLU A 315 6.86 27.76 -24.27
C GLU A 315 5.86 26.65 -23.81
N THR A 316 5.52 26.67 -22.52
CA THR A 316 4.24 26.22 -21.96
C THR A 316 3.33 27.45 -21.79
N PRO A 317 2.09 27.36 -21.27
CA PRO A 317 0.97 26.43 -21.47
C PRO A 317 -0.30 27.19 -21.95
N LYS A 318 -1.41 26.50 -22.25
CA LYS A 318 -2.75 27.14 -22.30
C LYS A 318 -3.75 26.43 -21.41
N ASP A 319 -4.11 27.17 -20.38
CA ASP A 319 -5.35 27.15 -19.62
C ASP A 319 -6.48 27.69 -20.51
N GLU A 320 -7.66 27.06 -20.47
CA GLU A 320 -8.93 27.77 -20.68
C GLU A 320 -10.07 26.91 -20.08
N GLY A 321 -10.69 27.45 -19.05
CA GLY A 321 -11.82 26.86 -18.34
C GLY A 321 -13.17 27.04 -19.05
N ALA A 322 -14.17 26.34 -18.53
CA ALA A 322 -15.57 26.68 -18.72
C ALA A 322 -16.33 26.44 -17.41
N GLU A 323 -16.76 27.53 -16.78
CA GLU A 323 -17.75 27.60 -15.71
C GLU A 323 -19.18 27.37 -16.23
N SER A 324 -20.02 26.86 -15.32
CA SER A 324 -21.30 27.47 -14.87
C SER A 324 -22.55 26.57 -14.89
N ASN A 325 -23.08 26.36 -13.67
CA ASN A 325 -24.49 26.50 -13.20
C ASN A 325 -25.60 25.58 -13.80
N LYS A 326 -26.67 25.16 -13.10
CA LYS A 326 -27.33 25.61 -11.85
C LYS A 326 -28.43 24.60 -11.42
N ASP A 327 -28.90 24.78 -10.17
CA ASP A 327 -30.27 24.50 -9.65
C ASP A 327 -30.75 23.03 -9.56
N GLY A 328 -31.44 22.56 -8.53
CA GLY A 328 -32.10 23.16 -7.36
C GLY A 328 -33.04 22.10 -6.76
N GLY A 329 -33.38 22.17 -5.47
CA GLY A 329 -34.37 21.24 -4.91
C GLY A 329 -34.41 21.06 -3.39
N LYS A 330 -34.72 22.13 -2.68
CA LYS A 330 -35.04 22.16 -1.24
C LYS A 330 -36.48 21.62 -1.02
N LYS A 331 -36.71 20.73 -0.05
CA LYS A 331 -38.03 20.56 0.57
C LYS A 331 -37.91 20.09 2.03
N GLU A 332 -38.18 21.03 2.92
CA GLU A 332 -38.65 20.82 4.29
C GLU A 332 -40.11 20.32 4.25
N GLU A 333 -40.52 19.43 5.16
CA GLU A 333 -41.56 19.72 6.16
C GLU A 333 -41.80 18.53 7.11
N LYS A 334 -41.68 18.85 8.41
CA LYS A 334 -42.58 18.53 9.55
C LYS A 334 -43.17 17.13 9.72
N GLY A 335 -43.04 16.64 10.96
CA GLY A 335 -44.24 16.39 11.77
C GLY A 335 -44.22 15.18 12.70
N GLN A 336 -44.21 15.48 14.01
CA GLN A 336 -44.97 14.80 15.08
C GLN A 336 -44.48 13.43 15.61
N GLY A 337 -43.91 13.45 16.82
CA GLY A 337 -44.26 12.44 17.86
C GLY A 337 -45.65 12.75 18.47
N PRO A 338 -46.07 12.16 19.61
CA PRO A 338 -45.39 11.21 20.51
C PRO A 338 -46.26 10.00 20.93
N LYS A 339 -45.71 9.04 21.70
CA LYS A 339 -46.35 8.20 22.75
C LYS A 339 -45.30 7.20 23.29
N LYS A 340 -44.80 7.32 24.54
CA LYS A 340 -45.34 6.79 25.82
C LYS A 340 -45.66 5.28 25.81
N GLU A 341 -44.81 4.50 26.49
CA GLU A 341 -45.07 3.30 27.34
C GLU A 341 -43.68 2.77 27.75
N GLU A 342 -43.16 2.91 28.97
CA GLU A 342 -43.61 2.39 30.28
C GLU A 342 -43.85 0.88 30.32
N LYS A 343 -42.81 0.11 30.68
CA LYS A 343 -42.85 -1.16 31.44
C LYS A 343 -41.46 -1.38 32.03
N LYS A 344 -41.21 -1.20 33.35
CA LYS A 344 -41.39 -2.20 34.43
C LYS A 344 -40.92 -3.58 33.94
N ARG A 345 -39.81 -4.15 34.42
CA ARG A 345 -39.38 -4.38 35.81
C ARG A 345 -37.88 -4.65 35.81
#